data_AF-A0A426TRE6-F1
#
_entry.id   AF-A0A426TRE6-F1
#
_cell.length_a   1.000
_cell.length_b   1.000
_cell.length_c   1.000
_cell.angle_alpha   90.00
_cell.angle_beta   90.00
_cell.angle_gamma   90.00
#
_symmetry.space_group_name_H-M   'P 1'
#
loop_
_entity.id
_entity.type
_entity.pdbx_description
1 polymer ?
#
loop_
_entity_poly.entity_id
_entity_poly.type
_entity_poly.pdbx_seq_one_letter_code
_entity_poly.pdbx_strand_id
1 'polypeptide(L)'
;MNPLTLLYWLFFKPLTLRRYAKAIHEDLDEDLQVWQVRAAVAGDPRFQALCRARRLLLLTLPLAGTLLFGGMLSLLLPDGFNWGSALLVVFGWTLGSAFSNGLLWRFAEWIVGWLFFLLLVIFGGPFLVRFIPGSKEYIAMILIGHSFGLMGYLVILYKISFSLNILLSIICVIFLVFP
;
A
#
# COMPACT_ATOMS: atom_id res chain seq x y z
N MET A 1 -9.68 6.42 28.48
CA MET A 1 -10.51 5.82 27.40
C MET A 1 -10.66 4.34 27.71
N ASN A 2 -11.88 3.80 27.81
CA ASN A 2 -12.08 2.41 28.24
C ASN A 2 -11.59 1.42 27.15
N PRO A 3 -10.94 0.30 27.52
CA PRO A 3 -10.40 -0.67 26.57
C PRO A 3 -11.49 -1.27 25.67
N LEU A 4 -12.71 -1.43 26.19
CA LEU A 4 -13.88 -1.86 25.43
C LEU A 4 -14.30 -0.85 24.35
N THR A 5 -14.15 0.45 24.60
CA THR A 5 -14.44 1.50 23.62
C THR A 5 -13.42 1.49 22.49
N LEU A 6 -12.16 1.18 22.79
CA LEU A 6 -11.09 1.07 21.79
C LEU A 6 -11.32 -0.15 20.89
N LEU A 7 -11.64 -1.31 21.49
CA LEU A 7 -12.02 -2.53 20.76
C LEU A 7 -13.25 -2.28 19.87
N TYR A 8 -14.28 -1.61 20.41
CA TYR A 8 -15.44 -1.23 19.64
C TYR A 8 -15.06 -0.38 18.42
N TRP A 9 -14.22 0.63 18.60
CA TRP A 9 -13.74 1.48 17.51
C TRP A 9 -12.86 0.74 16.49
N LEU A 10 -12.05 -0.24 16.92
CA LEU A 10 -11.19 -0.99 16.01
C LEU A 10 -11.99 -1.99 15.14
N PHE A 11 -12.98 -2.67 15.75
CA PHE A 11 -13.73 -3.74 15.08
C PHE A 11 -15.01 -3.27 14.37
N PHE A 12 -15.75 -2.31 14.93
CA PHE A 12 -17.01 -1.87 14.33
C PHE A 12 -16.82 -0.80 13.25
N LYS A 13 -15.78 0.03 13.35
CA LYS A 13 -15.56 1.11 12.39
C LYS A 13 -15.38 0.59 10.95
N PRO A 14 -14.61 -0.49 10.68
CA PRO A 14 -14.54 -1.09 9.35
C PRO A 14 -15.91 -1.59 8.85
N LEU A 15 -16.70 -2.23 9.72
CA LEU A 15 -18.04 -2.75 9.37
C LEU A 15 -19.03 -1.62 9.07
N THR A 16 -19.00 -0.54 9.85
CA THR A 16 -19.84 0.64 9.58
C THR A 16 -19.43 1.34 8.29
N LEU A 17 -18.13 1.43 7.99
CA LEU A 17 -17.63 1.96 6.74
C LEU A 17 -18.09 1.12 5.55
N ARG A 18 -18.07 -0.21 5.68
CA ARG A 18 -18.56 -1.15 4.66
C ARG A 18 -20.06 -0.95 4.40
N ARG A 19 -20.88 -0.90 5.44
CA ARG A 19 -22.33 -0.64 5.31
C ARG A 19 -22.60 0.72 4.68
N TYR A 20 -21.84 1.74 5.07
CA TYR A 20 -21.94 3.08 4.50
C TYR A 20 -21.54 3.10 3.01
N ALA A 21 -20.48 2.38 2.63
CA ALA A 21 -20.05 2.26 1.24
C ALA A 21 -21.09 1.54 0.37
N LYS A 22 -21.63 0.40 0.85
CA LYS A 22 -22.72 -0.34 0.18
C LYS A 22 -24.02 0.45 0.05
N ALA A 23 -24.29 1.37 0.99
CA ALA A 23 -25.44 2.25 0.90
C ALA A 23 -25.31 3.32 -0.21
N ILE A 24 -24.10 3.57 -0.72
CA ILE A 24 -23.85 4.48 -1.85
C ILE A 24 -23.93 3.71 -3.18
N HIS A 25 -23.29 2.53 -3.26
CA HIS A 25 -23.34 1.67 -4.44
C HIS A 25 -23.12 0.21 -4.04
N GLU A 26 -23.82 -0.73 -4.66
CA GLU A 26 -23.73 -2.16 -4.29
C GLU A 26 -22.32 -2.74 -4.50
N ASP A 27 -21.66 -2.32 -5.58
CA ASP A 27 -20.27 -2.73 -5.91
C ASP A 27 -19.18 -2.11 -5.02
N LEU A 28 -19.52 -1.17 -4.13
CA LEU A 28 -18.56 -0.62 -3.16
C LEU A 28 -18.40 -1.58 -1.98
N ASP A 29 -17.41 -2.47 -2.03
CA ASP A 29 -17.07 -3.36 -0.91
C ASP A 29 -15.86 -2.87 -0.07
N GLU A 30 -15.33 -3.73 0.80
CA GLU A 30 -14.26 -3.45 1.78
C GLU A 30 -12.98 -2.87 1.16
N ASP A 31 -12.66 -3.27 -0.07
CA ASP A 31 -11.49 -2.77 -0.80
C ASP A 31 -11.63 -1.31 -1.27
N LEU A 32 -12.84 -0.73 -1.13
CA LEU A 32 -13.16 0.65 -1.49
C LEU A 32 -12.61 1.00 -2.88
N GLN A 33 -12.93 0.17 -3.87
CA GLN A 33 -12.56 0.36 -5.28
C GLN A 33 -13.36 1.51 -5.93
N VAL A 34 -13.32 2.67 -5.28
CA VAL A 34 -14.06 3.89 -5.61
C VAL A 34 -13.81 4.37 -7.05
N TRP A 35 -12.69 3.97 -7.67
CA TRP A 35 -12.40 4.32 -9.06
C TRP A 35 -13.29 3.58 -10.06
N GLN A 36 -13.79 2.39 -9.73
CA GLN A 36 -14.63 1.58 -10.64
C GLN A 36 -16.04 2.15 -10.74
N VAL A 37 -16.64 2.51 -9.61
CA VAL A 37 -18.01 3.05 -9.56
C VAL A 37 -18.10 4.55 -9.84
N ARG A 38 -16.96 5.26 -9.96
CA ARG A 38 -16.95 6.73 -10.04
C ARG A 38 -17.85 7.29 -11.14
N ALA A 39 -17.93 6.61 -12.29
CA ALA A 39 -18.73 7.07 -13.42
C ALA A 39 -20.22 7.09 -13.09
N ALA A 40 -20.68 6.19 -12.22
CA ALA A 40 -22.06 6.09 -11.79
C ALA A 40 -22.40 7.05 -10.64
N VAL A 41 -21.47 7.29 -9.70
CA VAL A 41 -21.77 8.00 -8.43
C VAL A 41 -20.98 9.29 -8.19
N ALA A 42 -20.26 9.83 -9.18
CA ALA A 42 -19.44 11.05 -9.03
C ALA A 42 -20.22 12.28 -8.53
N GLY A 43 -21.52 12.36 -8.85
CA GLY A 43 -22.39 13.46 -8.43
C GLY A 43 -22.86 13.38 -6.97
N ASP A 44 -22.70 12.25 -6.30
CA ASP A 44 -23.20 12.07 -4.93
C ASP A 44 -22.27 12.75 -3.89
N PRO A 45 -22.75 13.71 -3.08
CA PRO A 45 -21.94 14.32 -2.01
C PRO A 45 -21.41 13.30 -0.99
N ARG A 46 -22.13 12.20 -0.73
CA ARG A 46 -21.70 11.12 0.18
C ARG A 46 -20.49 10.38 -0.36
N PHE A 47 -20.46 10.14 -1.66
CA PHE A 47 -19.32 9.54 -2.36
C PHE A 47 -18.08 10.44 -2.30
N GLN A 48 -18.26 11.76 -2.44
CA GLN A 48 -17.15 12.72 -2.29
C GLN A 48 -16.61 12.73 -0.86
N ALA A 49 -17.48 12.69 0.15
CA ALA A 49 -17.07 12.59 1.54
C ALA A 49 -16.28 11.30 1.81
N LEU A 50 -16.74 10.16 1.26
CA LEU A 50 -16.02 8.88 1.34
C LEU A 50 -14.63 8.97 0.69
N CYS A 51 -14.52 9.57 -0.50
CA CYS A 51 -13.25 9.77 -1.18
C CYS A 51 -12.28 10.67 -0.40
N ARG A 52 -12.78 11.70 0.29
CA ARG A 52 -11.96 12.55 1.19
C ARG A 52 -11.49 11.75 2.40
N ALA A 53 -12.38 10.99 3.04
CA ALA A 53 -12.03 10.15 4.18
C ALA A 53 -10.99 9.09 3.82
N ARG A 54 -11.14 8.41 2.68
CA ARG A 54 -10.17 7.44 2.15
C ARG A 54 -8.80 8.09 1.90
N ARG A 55 -8.75 9.27 1.28
CA ARG A 55 -7.50 10.01 1.07
C ARG A 55 -6.82 10.38 2.39
N LEU A 56 -7.59 10.89 3.35
CA LEU A 56 -7.06 11.19 4.68
C LEU A 56 -6.50 9.93 5.35
N LEU A 57 -7.23 8.82 5.33
CA LEU A 57 -6.74 7.56 5.89
C LEU A 57 -5.46 7.08 5.21
N LEU A 58 -5.39 7.09 3.88
CA LEU A 58 -4.19 6.70 3.13
C LEU A 58 -2.96 7.54 3.50
N LEU A 59 -3.14 8.85 3.73
CA LEU A 59 -2.04 9.76 4.04
C LEU A 59 -1.66 9.79 5.53
N THR A 60 -2.65 9.71 6.41
CA THR A 60 -2.44 9.94 7.85
C THR A 60 -2.17 8.65 8.61
N LEU A 61 -2.76 7.52 8.20
CA LEU A 61 -2.64 6.26 8.92
C LEU A 61 -1.19 5.73 8.99
N PRO A 62 -0.41 5.68 7.89
CA PRO A 62 0.97 5.20 7.99
C PRO A 62 1.86 6.12 8.83
N LEU A 63 1.61 7.43 8.77
CA LEU A 63 2.33 8.44 9.54
C LEU A 63 2.01 8.33 11.04
N ALA A 64 0.72 8.26 11.39
CA ALA A 64 0.27 8.07 12.76
C ALA A 64 0.73 6.73 13.35
N GLY A 65 0.67 5.65 12.56
CA GLY A 65 1.18 4.34 12.95
C GLY A 65 2.68 4.40 13.26
N THR A 66 3.46 5.05 12.41
CA THR A 66 4.91 5.16 12.59
C THR A 66 5.28 6.00 13.81
N LEU A 67 4.58 7.11 14.04
CA LEU A 67 4.81 7.92 15.24
C LEU A 67 4.47 7.16 16.51
N LEU A 68 3.36 6.42 16.51
CA LEU A 68 2.91 5.66 17.68
C LEU A 68 3.86 4.48 17.95
N PHE A 69 4.08 3.62 16.96
CA PHE A 69 4.95 2.45 17.12
C PHE A 69 6.42 2.83 17.24
N GLY A 70 6.90 3.78 16.45
CA GLY A 70 8.27 4.29 16.56
C GLY A 70 8.53 4.94 17.91
N GLY A 71 7.56 5.67 18.46
CA GLY A 71 7.63 6.23 19.81
C GLY A 71 7.72 5.14 20.88
N MET A 72 6.86 4.12 20.81
CA MET A 72 6.91 2.98 21.72
C MET A 72 8.24 2.21 21.62
N LEU A 73 8.71 1.93 20.40
CA LEU A 73 9.96 1.21 20.16
C LEU A 73 11.19 2.02 20.60
N SER A 74 11.16 3.35 20.47
CA SER A 74 12.23 4.23 20.96
C SER A 74 12.43 4.11 22.47
N LEU A 75 11.36 3.83 23.23
CA LEU A 75 11.41 3.66 24.67
C LEU A 75 11.81 2.24 25.09
N LEU A 76 11.53 1.24 24.26
CA LEU A 76 11.76 -0.17 24.56
C LEU A 76 13.12 -0.69 24.10
N LEU A 77 13.69 -0.11 23.05
CA LEU A 77 14.96 -0.55 22.46
C LEU A 77 16.14 0.20 23.10
N PRO A 78 17.13 -0.51 23.66
CA PRO A 78 18.32 0.10 24.28
C PRO A 78 19.13 0.96 23.30
N ASP A 79 19.19 0.54 22.03
CA ASP A 79 19.97 1.20 20.98
C ASP A 79 19.20 2.36 20.29
N GLY A 80 17.98 2.62 20.73
CA GLY A 80 17.08 3.61 20.14
C GLY A 80 16.43 3.14 18.83
N PHE A 81 15.42 3.89 18.38
CA PHE A 81 14.71 3.61 17.13
C PHE A 81 15.28 4.49 16.00
N ASN A 82 15.59 3.88 14.85
CA ASN A 82 16.09 4.61 13.69
C ASN A 82 14.94 5.35 12.96
N TRP A 83 14.64 6.55 13.46
CA TRP A 83 13.61 7.43 12.91
C TRP A 83 13.86 7.81 11.45
N GLY A 84 15.12 7.98 11.04
CA GLY A 84 15.46 8.36 9.67
C GLY A 84 14.98 7.32 8.66
N SER A 85 15.35 6.05 8.89
CA SER A 85 14.91 4.94 8.04
C SER A 85 13.39 4.78 8.05
N ALA A 86 12.78 4.81 9.23
CA ALA A 86 11.34 4.63 9.38
C ALA A 86 10.54 5.72 8.64
N LEU A 87 10.95 6.99 8.76
CA LEU A 87 10.30 8.10 8.08
C LEU A 87 10.49 8.04 6.56
N LEU A 88 11.68 7.66 6.09
CA LEU A 88 11.95 7.49 4.65
C LEU A 88 11.03 6.43 4.04
N VAL A 89 10.91 5.30 4.73
CA VAL A 89 10.00 4.20 4.37
C VAL A 89 8.56 4.65 4.28
N VAL A 90 8.09 5.34 5.31
CA VAL A 90 6.70 5.75 5.44
C VAL A 90 6.37 6.83 4.42
N PHE A 91 7.31 7.74 4.17
CA PHE A 91 7.18 8.75 3.15
C PHE A 91 7.09 8.13 1.75
N GLY A 92 8.00 7.20 1.42
CA GLY A 92 7.98 6.45 0.16
C GLY A 92 6.67 5.68 -0.02
N TRP A 93 6.22 4.99 1.03
CA TRP A 93 4.94 4.29 1.05
C TRP A 93 3.76 5.22 0.77
N THR A 94 3.73 6.36 1.45
CA THR A 94 2.63 7.32 1.39
C THR A 94 2.57 7.99 0.01
N LEU A 95 3.72 8.39 -0.54
CA LEU A 95 3.80 8.93 -1.90
C LEU A 95 3.41 7.90 -2.94
N GLY A 96 3.92 6.67 -2.84
CA GLY A 96 3.58 5.60 -3.77
C GLY A 96 2.08 5.28 -3.77
N SER A 97 1.48 5.23 -2.58
CA SER A 97 0.04 5.00 -2.42
C SER A 97 -0.80 6.14 -3.00
N ALA A 98 -0.42 7.40 -2.72
CA ALA A 98 -1.10 8.57 -3.26
C ALA A 98 -1.00 8.64 -4.79
N PHE A 99 0.19 8.38 -5.33
CA PHE A 99 0.46 8.36 -6.76
C PHE A 99 -0.32 7.25 -7.48
N SER A 100 -0.26 6.02 -6.97
CA SER A 100 -1.03 4.88 -7.50
C SER A 100 -2.54 5.18 -7.50
N ASN A 101 -3.06 5.72 -6.41
CA ASN A 101 -4.47 6.08 -6.33
C ASN A 101 -4.84 7.21 -7.33
N GLY A 102 -3.96 8.17 -7.54
CA GLY A 102 -4.11 9.21 -8.56
C GLY A 102 -4.11 8.62 -9.98
N LEU A 103 -3.22 7.67 -10.26
CA LEU A 103 -3.19 6.98 -11.55
C LEU A 103 -4.46 6.17 -11.80
N LEU A 104 -4.96 5.42 -10.81
CA LEU A 104 -6.23 4.67 -10.92
C LEU A 104 -7.43 5.61 -11.14
N TRP A 105 -7.32 6.87 -10.68
CA TRP A 105 -8.34 7.88 -10.96
C TRP A 105 -8.34 8.34 -12.42
N ARG A 106 -7.23 8.19 -13.14
CA ARG A 106 -7.09 8.65 -14.53
C ARG A 106 -7.10 7.51 -15.54
N PHE A 107 -6.54 6.37 -15.19
CA PHE A 107 -6.31 5.22 -16.06
C PHE A 107 -7.03 3.98 -15.53
N ALA A 108 -7.23 2.99 -16.40
CA ALA A 108 -7.77 1.71 -16.01
C ALA A 108 -6.76 0.93 -15.14
N GLU A 109 -7.26 0.09 -14.24
CA GLU A 109 -6.46 -0.66 -13.27
C GLU A 109 -5.39 -1.54 -13.93
N TRP A 110 -5.71 -2.17 -15.07
CA TRP A 110 -4.76 -2.97 -15.81
C TRP A 110 -3.57 -2.15 -16.33
N ILE A 111 -3.79 -0.89 -16.78
CA ILE A 111 -2.73 0.01 -17.26
C ILE A 111 -1.79 0.37 -16.10
N VAL A 112 -2.36 0.72 -14.95
CA VAL A 112 -1.57 1.06 -13.75
C VAL A 112 -0.76 -0.15 -13.28
N GLY A 113 -1.36 -1.34 -13.32
CA GLY A 113 -0.67 -2.60 -13.04
C GLY A 113 0.52 -2.85 -13.97
N TRP A 114 0.34 -2.64 -15.29
CA TRP A 114 1.43 -2.76 -16.26
C TRP A 114 2.54 -1.74 -16.06
N LEU A 115 2.21 -0.47 -15.81
CA LEU A 115 3.21 0.56 -15.52
C LEU A 115 4.05 0.18 -14.29
N PHE A 116 3.40 -0.32 -13.25
CA PHE A 116 4.08 -0.74 -12.03
C PHE A 116 4.98 -1.96 -12.27
N PHE A 117 4.49 -2.94 -13.03
CA PHE A 117 5.28 -4.10 -13.44
C PHE A 117 6.52 -3.69 -14.23
N LEU A 118 6.37 -2.80 -15.22
CA LEU A 118 7.49 -2.30 -16.01
C LEU A 118 8.53 -1.56 -15.14
N LEU A 119 8.09 -0.69 -14.23
CA LEU A 119 8.98 -0.01 -13.29
C LEU A 119 9.74 -1.01 -12.41
N LEU A 120 9.06 -2.03 -11.91
CA LEU A 120 9.67 -3.07 -11.09
C LEU A 120 10.71 -3.88 -11.87
N VAL A 121 10.47 -4.18 -13.15
CA VAL A 121 11.43 -4.89 -13.99
C VAL A 121 12.64 -4.02 -14.31
N ILE A 122 12.41 -2.75 -14.68
CA ILE A 122 13.48 -1.81 -15.08
C ILE A 122 14.36 -1.43 -13.88
N PHE A 123 13.76 -1.12 -12.73
CA PHE A 123 14.49 -0.62 -11.56
C PHE A 123 14.77 -1.71 -10.52
N GLY A 124 13.79 -2.58 -10.26
CA GLY A 124 13.91 -3.65 -9.27
C GLY A 124 14.73 -4.84 -9.75
N GLY A 125 14.66 -5.19 -11.05
CA GLY A 125 15.43 -6.29 -11.63
C GLY A 125 16.95 -6.12 -11.45
N PRO A 126 17.56 -5.03 -11.93
CA PRO A 126 18.99 -4.78 -11.76
C PRO A 126 19.42 -4.70 -10.30
N PHE A 127 18.55 -4.15 -9.44
CA PHE A 127 18.80 -4.08 -8.00
C PHE A 127 18.86 -5.49 -7.39
N LEU A 128 17.85 -6.34 -7.62
CA LEU A 128 17.80 -7.70 -7.09
C LEU A 128 18.96 -8.58 -7.59
N VAL A 129 19.34 -8.44 -8.87
CA VAL A 129 20.48 -9.16 -9.46
C VAL A 129 21.81 -8.77 -8.79
N ARG A 130 21.95 -7.52 -8.37
CA ARG A 130 23.16 -7.03 -7.70
C ARG A 130 23.30 -7.58 -6.27
N PHE A 131 22.19 -7.81 -5.57
CA PHE A 131 22.19 -8.24 -4.17
C PHE A 131 22.00 -9.74 -3.98
N ILE A 132 21.40 -10.45 -4.93
CA ILE A 132 21.17 -11.90 -4.86
C ILE A 132 21.84 -12.56 -6.08
N PRO A 133 23.13 -12.95 -5.97
CA PRO A 133 23.82 -13.67 -7.03
C PRO A 133 23.07 -14.98 -7.35
N GLY A 134 22.74 -15.24 -8.61
CA GLY A 134 21.96 -16.40 -9.06
C GLY A 134 20.45 -16.14 -9.28
N SER A 135 19.93 -14.97 -8.90
CA SER A 135 18.52 -14.61 -9.11
C SER A 135 18.12 -14.37 -10.59
N LYS A 136 19.09 -14.31 -11.51
CA LYS A 136 18.88 -14.02 -12.94
C LYS A 136 17.93 -15.02 -13.60
N GLU A 137 18.08 -16.31 -13.29
CA GLU A 137 17.27 -17.40 -13.82
C GLU A 137 15.83 -17.34 -13.29
N TYR A 138 15.66 -17.01 -12.01
CA TYR A 138 14.36 -16.82 -11.37
C TYR A 138 13.61 -15.59 -11.92
N ILE A 139 14.31 -14.46 -12.13
CA ILE A 139 13.72 -13.24 -12.68
C ILE A 139 13.23 -13.48 -14.12
N ALA A 140 14.03 -14.19 -14.93
CA ALA A 140 13.63 -14.57 -16.29
C ALA A 140 12.40 -15.50 -16.30
N MET A 141 12.34 -16.48 -15.39
CA MET A 141 11.20 -17.38 -15.27
C MET A 141 9.91 -16.67 -14.82
N ILE A 142 10.01 -15.69 -13.91
CA ILE A 142 8.88 -14.85 -13.48
C ILE A 142 8.37 -13.97 -14.64
N LEU A 143 9.29 -13.38 -15.42
CA LEU A 143 8.96 -12.56 -16.60
C LEU A 143 8.22 -13.38 -17.68
N ILE A 144 8.67 -14.60 -17.96
CA ILE A 144 8.06 -15.52 -18.93
C ILE A 144 6.71 -16.05 -18.42
N GLY A 145 6.61 -16.39 -17.13
CA GLY A 145 5.35 -16.84 -16.51
C GLY A 145 4.28 -15.75 -16.49
N HIS A 146 4.66 -14.48 -16.32
CA HIS A 146 3.74 -13.34 -16.32
C HIS A 146 3.11 -13.05 -17.68
N SER A 147 3.74 -13.45 -18.78
CA SER A 147 3.19 -13.25 -20.13
C SER A 147 1.93 -14.09 -20.39
N PHE A 148 1.69 -15.14 -19.58
CA PHE A 148 0.67 -16.16 -19.83
C PHE A 148 -0.54 -16.15 -18.88
N GLY A 149 -0.60 -15.29 -17.85
CA GLY A 149 -1.68 -15.34 -16.84
C GLY A 149 -2.09 -13.99 -16.27
N LEU A 150 -2.92 -13.24 -17.01
CA LEU A 150 -3.09 -11.79 -16.82
C LEU A 150 -4.15 -11.29 -15.81
N MET A 151 -4.99 -12.15 -15.22
CA MET A 151 -6.12 -11.66 -14.39
C MET A 151 -6.08 -12.07 -12.91
N GLY A 152 -5.56 -13.25 -12.57
CA GLY A 152 -5.44 -13.66 -11.15
C GLY A 152 -4.24 -13.04 -10.42
N TYR A 153 -3.23 -12.61 -11.17
CA TYR A 153 -1.92 -12.21 -10.63
C TYR A 153 -1.82 -10.74 -10.22
N LEU A 154 -2.74 -9.85 -10.63
CA LEU A 154 -2.66 -8.42 -10.25
C LEU A 154 -2.90 -8.20 -8.74
N VAL A 155 -3.78 -8.99 -8.12
CA VAL A 155 -3.96 -9.00 -6.66
C VAL A 155 -2.72 -9.55 -5.96
N ILE A 156 -2.06 -10.55 -6.55
CA ILE A 156 -0.82 -11.11 -6.05
C ILE A 156 0.33 -10.11 -6.22
N LEU A 157 0.41 -9.37 -7.32
CA LEU A 157 1.39 -8.32 -7.58
C LEU A 157 1.18 -7.07 -6.74
N TYR A 158 -0.06 -6.72 -6.39
CA TYR A 158 -0.34 -5.70 -5.38
C TYR A 158 0.19 -6.16 -4.01
N LYS A 159 -0.08 -7.41 -3.63
CA LYS A 159 0.47 -8.02 -2.41
C LYS A 159 1.99 -8.18 -2.45
N ILE A 160 2.58 -8.47 -3.61
CA ILE A 160 4.03 -8.57 -3.80
C ILE A 160 4.66 -7.18 -3.84
N SER A 161 4.02 -6.17 -4.41
CA SER A 161 4.49 -4.78 -4.37
C SER A 161 4.38 -4.20 -2.96
N PHE A 162 3.34 -4.58 -2.22
CA PHE A 162 3.22 -4.31 -0.79
C PHE A 162 4.36 -5.00 -0.02
N SER A 163 4.61 -6.28 -0.31
CA SER A 163 5.69 -7.06 0.31
C SER A 163 7.08 -6.58 -0.08
N LEU A 164 7.28 -6.10 -1.30
CA LEU A 164 8.53 -5.55 -1.82
C LEU A 164 8.78 -4.14 -1.31
N ASN A 165 7.74 -3.32 -1.13
CA ASN A 165 7.90 -2.05 -0.42
C ASN A 165 8.28 -2.31 1.04
N ILE A 166 7.70 -3.32 1.69
CA ILE A 166 8.13 -3.77 3.02
C ILE A 166 9.58 -4.29 2.98
N LEU A 167 9.95 -5.07 1.97
CA LEU A 167 11.31 -5.59 1.82
C LEU A 167 12.34 -4.48 1.57
N LEU A 168 12.07 -3.54 0.66
CA LEU A 168 12.90 -2.35 0.42
C LEU A 168 13.01 -1.48 1.66
N SER A 169 11.94 -1.42 2.44
CA SER A 169 11.92 -0.71 3.70
C SER A 169 12.78 -1.38 4.76
N ILE A 170 12.72 -2.70 4.86
CA ILE A 170 13.58 -3.51 5.73
C ILE A 170 15.05 -3.38 5.28
N ILE A 171 15.33 -3.41 3.98
CA ILE A 171 16.68 -3.23 3.42
C ILE A 171 17.22 -1.83 3.74
N CYS A 172 16.41 -0.77 3.58
CA CYS A 172 16.79 0.58 4.00
C CYS A 172 17.09 0.67 5.49
N VAL A 173 16.30 0.00 6.33
CA VAL A 173 16.54 -0.05 7.79
C VAL A 173 17.84 -0.80 8.11
N ILE A 174 18.10 -1.95 7.48
CA ILE A 174 19.32 -2.73 7.71
C ILE A 174 20.57 -1.93 7.32
N PHE A 175 20.56 -1.26 6.16
CA PHE A 175 21.68 -0.43 5.69
C PHE A 175 21.95 0.82 6.54
N LEU A 176 20.94 1.33 7.24
CA LEU A 176 21.08 2.52 8.08
C LEU A 176 21.40 2.18 9.55
N VAL A 177 21.26 0.92 9.96
CA VAL A 177 21.55 0.45 11.33
C VAL A 177 22.88 -0.30 11.41
N PHE A 178 23.28 -0.99 10.35
CA PHE A 178 24.54 -1.73 10.27
C PHE A 178 25.39 -1.17 9.12
N PRO A 179 26.34 -0.25 9.40
CA PRO A 179 27.29 0.24 8.40
C PRO A 179 28.28 -0.84 7.95
#